data_AF-A0A838UQI5-F1
#
_entry.id   AF-A0A838UQI5-F1
#
_cell.length_a   1.000
_cell.length_b   1.000
_cell.length_c   1.000
_cell.angle_alpha   90.00
_cell.angle_beta   90.00
_cell.angle_gamma   90.00
#
_symmetry.space_group_name_H-M   'P 1'
#
loop_
_entity.id
_entity.type
_entity.pdbx_description
1 polymer ?
#
loop_
_entity_poly.entity_id
_entity_poly.type
_entity_poly.pdbx_seq_one_letter_code
_entity_poly.pdbx_strand_id
1 'polypeptide(L)'
;MRALSMDLRERILWVVASGQPMQTAARRFAVSPKTVQRLVAQQEQMGSVAPRPIPGMPRAIDAAGDRQLQTRMAAEPDATVLENGAWWAEVSGQQVSEATIWRAMHRLGWTHKKTRGSK
;
A
#
# COMPACT_ATOMS: atom_id res chain seq x y z
N MET A 1 -10.71 -6.68 -12.14
CA MET A 1 -10.36 -6.40 -13.56
C MET A 1 -8.89 -6.70 -13.77
N ARG A 2 -8.53 -7.39 -14.86
CA ARG A 2 -7.13 -7.63 -15.24
C ARG A 2 -6.58 -6.42 -16.00
N ALA A 3 -5.36 -6.00 -15.68
CA ALA A 3 -4.69 -4.92 -16.40
C ALA A 3 -4.38 -5.35 -17.85
N LEU A 4 -4.43 -4.40 -18.80
CA LEU A 4 -3.85 -4.62 -20.14
C LEU A 4 -2.36 -4.99 -20.02
N SER A 5 -1.90 -5.89 -20.88
CA SER A 5 -0.48 -6.27 -20.97
C SER A 5 0.40 -5.06 -21.27
N MET A 6 1.67 -5.13 -20.87
CA MET A 6 2.65 -4.06 -21.13
C MET A 6 2.82 -3.81 -22.63
N ASP A 7 3.01 -4.87 -23.43
CA ASP A 7 3.13 -4.79 -24.89
C ASP A 7 1.96 -4.03 -25.52
N LEU A 8 0.72 -4.31 -25.11
CA LEU A 8 -0.45 -3.65 -25.67
C LEU A 8 -0.46 -2.14 -25.33
N ARG A 9 -0.06 -1.77 -24.12
CA ARG A 9 0.01 -0.37 -23.69
C ARG A 9 1.07 0.40 -24.45
N GLU A 10 2.25 -0.19 -24.61
CA GLU A 10 3.38 0.39 -25.33
C GLU A 10 3.06 0.57 -26.82
N ARG A 11 2.42 -0.42 -27.45
CA ARG A 11 1.99 -0.33 -28.85
C ARG A 11 0.91 0.73 -29.06
N ILE A 12 -0.05 0.86 -28.14
CA ILE A 12 -1.05 1.93 -28.18
C ILE A 12 -0.36 3.29 -28.12
N LEU A 13 0.58 3.48 -27.18
CA LEU A 13 1.31 4.73 -27.06
C LEU A 13 2.16 5.03 -28.30
N TRP A 14 2.87 4.05 -28.83
CA TRP A 14 3.70 4.22 -30.02
C TRP A 14 2.87 4.72 -31.21
N VAL A 15 1.68 4.15 -31.42
CA VAL A 15 0.76 4.59 -32.49
C VAL A 15 0.26 6.02 -32.28
N VAL A 16 -0.05 6.41 -31.03
CA VAL A 16 -0.49 7.77 -30.75
C VAL A 16 0.68 8.76 -30.89
N ALA A 17 1.86 8.40 -30.42
CA ALA A 17 3.09 9.18 -30.53
C ALA A 17 3.53 9.36 -32.00
N SER A 18 3.21 8.40 -32.87
CA SER A 18 3.43 8.51 -34.32
C SER A 18 2.40 9.41 -35.03
N GLY A 19 1.59 10.18 -34.29
CA GLY A 19 0.63 11.14 -34.81
C GLY A 19 -0.74 10.58 -35.18
N GLN A 20 -1.04 9.30 -34.90
CA GLN A 20 -2.38 8.77 -35.17
C GLN A 20 -3.39 9.28 -34.13
N PRO A 21 -4.63 9.62 -34.55
CA PRO A 21 -5.67 10.01 -33.61
C PRO A 21 -5.98 8.90 -32.59
N MET A 22 -6.24 9.29 -31.34
CA MET A 22 -6.55 8.34 -30.25
C MET A 22 -7.75 7.43 -30.58
N GLN A 23 -8.75 7.94 -31.32
CA GLN A 23 -9.90 7.13 -31.76
C GLN A 23 -9.49 6.02 -32.72
N THR A 24 -8.56 6.31 -33.64
CA THR A 24 -8.03 5.34 -34.59
C THR A 24 -7.24 4.26 -33.86
N ALA A 25 -6.38 4.65 -32.91
CA ALA A 25 -5.66 3.71 -32.05
C ALA A 25 -6.63 2.83 -31.24
N ALA A 26 -7.67 3.42 -30.64
CA ALA A 26 -8.68 2.69 -29.88
C ALA A 26 -9.37 1.59 -30.72
N ARG A 27 -9.80 1.93 -31.94
CA ARG A 27 -10.39 0.98 -32.89
C ARG A 27 -9.39 -0.11 -33.29
N ARG A 28 -8.15 0.27 -33.63
CA ARG A 28 -7.08 -0.66 -34.05
C ARG A 28 -6.77 -1.71 -33.01
N PHE A 29 -6.77 -1.33 -31.73
CA PHE A 29 -6.42 -2.22 -30.62
C PHE A 29 -7.65 -2.79 -29.89
N ALA A 30 -8.86 -2.57 -30.40
CA ALA A 30 -10.12 -3.00 -29.79
C ALA A 30 -10.26 -2.60 -28.31
N VAL A 31 -9.83 -1.38 -27.96
CA VAL A 31 -9.96 -0.79 -26.62
C VAL A 31 -10.86 0.43 -26.65
N SER A 32 -11.34 0.86 -25.48
CA SER A 32 -12.13 2.11 -25.41
C SER A 32 -11.24 3.35 -25.59
N PRO A 33 -11.74 4.44 -26.22
CA PRO A 33 -10.99 5.70 -26.34
C PRO A 33 -10.54 6.26 -24.99
N LYS A 34 -11.35 6.09 -23.93
CA LYS A 34 -10.98 6.46 -22.56
C LYS A 34 -9.74 5.72 -22.05
N THR A 35 -9.55 4.46 -22.48
CA THR A 35 -8.36 3.70 -22.11
C THR A 35 -7.11 4.28 -22.76
N VAL A 36 -7.18 4.64 -24.04
CA VAL A 36 -6.08 5.29 -24.76
C VAL A 36 -5.73 6.63 -24.11
N GLN A 37 -6.74 7.48 -23.87
CA GLN A 37 -6.55 8.77 -23.20
C GLN A 37 -5.88 8.60 -21.83
N ARG A 38 -6.31 7.61 -21.04
CA ARG A 38 -5.72 7.34 -19.73
C ARG A 38 -4.25 6.92 -19.84
N LEU A 39 -3.89 6.10 -20.83
CA LEU A 39 -2.49 5.68 -21.03
C LEU A 39 -1.59 6.85 -21.44
N VAL A 40 -2.08 7.72 -22.33
CA VAL A 40 -1.35 8.93 -22.76
C VAL A 40 -1.13 9.86 -21.57
N ALA A 41 -2.18 10.19 -20.82
CA ALA A 41 -2.06 11.01 -19.61
C ALA A 41 -1.14 10.37 -18.57
N GLN A 42 -1.17 9.05 -18.43
CA GLN A 42 -0.28 8.32 -17.52
C GLN A 42 1.19 8.48 -17.93
N GLN A 43 1.47 8.39 -19.23
CA GLN A 43 2.81 8.58 -19.78
C GLN A 43 3.31 10.01 -19.59
N GLU A 44 2.46 11.01 -19.82
CA GLU A 44 2.81 12.43 -19.65
C GLU A 44 3.08 12.78 -18.18
N GLN A 45 2.30 12.22 -17.24
CA GLN A 45 2.41 12.55 -15.82
C GLN A 45 3.54 11.79 -15.11
N MET A 46 3.78 10.52 -15.48
CA MET A 46 4.68 9.64 -14.73
C MET A 46 5.83 9.07 -15.56
N GLY A 47 5.88 9.33 -16.88
CA GLY A 47 6.87 8.75 -17.79
C GLY A 47 6.72 7.23 -18.00
N SER A 48 5.65 6.61 -17.46
CA SER A 48 5.45 5.16 -17.49
C SER A 48 3.99 4.77 -17.66
N VAL A 49 3.76 3.73 -18.47
CA VAL A 49 2.46 3.06 -18.63
C VAL A 49 2.30 1.79 -17.83
N ALA A 50 3.27 1.47 -16.96
CA ALA A 50 3.16 0.32 -16.06
C ALA A 50 1.86 0.41 -15.24
N PRO A 51 1.13 -0.70 -15.02
CA PRO A 51 0.01 -0.70 -14.09
C PRO A 51 0.44 -0.15 -12.73
N ARG A 52 -0.36 0.77 -12.18
CA ARG A 52 -0.14 1.27 -10.83
C ARG A 52 -0.31 0.12 -9.83
N PRO A 53 0.50 0.07 -8.75
CA PRO A 53 0.23 -0.82 -7.64
C PRO A 53 -1.21 -0.62 -7.17
N ILE A 54 -1.94 -1.71 -7.00
CA ILE A 54 -3.27 -1.65 -6.38
C ILE A 54 -3.01 -1.33 -4.90
N PRO A 55 -3.52 -0.21 -4.36
CA PRO A 55 -3.35 0.08 -2.95
C PRO A 55 -4.02 -1.05 -2.16
N GLY A 56 -3.28 -1.64 -1.23
CA GLY A 56 -3.83 -2.61 -0.28
C GLY A 56 -4.81 -1.94 0.68
N MET A 57 -5.45 -2.75 1.53
CA MET A 57 -6.28 -2.23 2.62
C MET A 57 -5.45 -1.30 3.53
N PRO A 58 -5.96 -0.11 3.90
CA PRO A 58 -5.32 0.73 4.90
C PRO A 58 -5.06 -0.03 6.20
N ARG A 59 -3.95 0.30 6.87
CA ARG A 59 -3.58 -0.34 8.14
C ARG A 59 -4.51 0.15 9.25
N ALA A 60 -4.90 -0.73 10.17
CA ALA A 60 -5.63 -0.35 11.37
C ALA A 60 -4.81 0.58 12.30
N ILE A 61 -3.48 0.37 12.32
CA ILE A 61 -2.52 1.26 12.99
C ILE A 61 -1.71 1.92 11.90
N ASP A 62 -1.99 3.19 11.65
CA ASP A 62 -1.35 4.00 10.62
C ASP A 62 -0.04 4.62 11.12
N ALA A 63 0.55 5.54 10.35
CA ALA A 63 1.82 6.18 10.74
C ALA A 63 1.67 7.11 11.97
N ALA A 64 0.48 7.64 12.25
CA ALA A 64 0.23 8.39 13.47
C ALA A 64 0.07 7.46 14.67
N GLY A 65 -0.60 6.32 14.48
CA GLY A 65 -0.68 5.26 15.47
C GLY A 65 0.65 4.65 15.84
N ASP A 66 1.50 4.37 14.83
CA ASP A 66 2.85 3.85 15.02
C ASP A 66 3.67 4.77 15.96
N ARG A 67 3.54 6.10 15.82
CA ARG A 67 4.21 7.08 16.71
C ARG A 67 3.72 7.03 18.15
N GLN A 68 2.40 6.93 18.36
CA GLN A 68 1.83 6.84 19.70
C GLN A 68 2.24 5.55 20.39
N LEU A 69 2.19 4.43 19.66
CA LEU A 69 2.61 3.12 20.16
C LEU A 69 4.11 3.10 20.48
N GLN A 70 4.94 3.76 19.67
CA GLN A 70 6.37 3.90 19.95
C GLN A 70 6.62 4.66 21.27
N THR A 71 5.93 5.78 21.51
CA THR A 71 6.02 6.52 22.78
C THR A 71 5.59 5.65 23.97
N ARG A 72 4.50 4.89 23.80
CA ARG A 72 4.02 3.95 24.83
C ARG A 72 5.08 2.89 25.16
N MET A 73 5.64 2.24 24.14
CA MET A 73 6.65 1.20 24.30
C MET A 73 7.95 1.73 24.93
N ALA A 74 8.29 3.01 24.70
CA ALA A 74 9.44 3.64 25.35
C ALA A 74 9.17 3.96 26.83
N ALA A 75 7.93 4.33 27.17
CA ALA A 75 7.52 4.60 28.54
C ALA A 75 7.38 3.31 29.37
N GLU A 76 6.88 2.23 28.76
CA GLU A 76 6.69 0.93 29.42
C GLU A 76 7.24 -0.22 28.55
N PRO A 77 8.56 -0.48 28.61
CA PRO A 77 9.21 -1.49 27.76
C PRO A 77 8.79 -2.93 28.03
N ASP A 78 8.38 -3.22 29.28
CA ASP A 78 7.98 -4.56 29.72
C ASP A 78 6.49 -4.85 29.47
N ALA A 79 5.74 -3.88 28.95
CA ALA A 79 4.33 -4.05 28.64
C ALA A 79 4.12 -5.15 27.58
N THR A 80 3.25 -6.09 27.88
CA THR A 80 2.87 -7.19 27.02
C THR A 80 2.04 -6.71 25.82
N VAL A 81 1.87 -7.58 24.83
CA VAL A 81 1.05 -7.29 23.64
C VAL A 81 -0.40 -7.01 24.01
N LEU A 82 -0.93 -7.73 25.00
CA LEU A 82 -2.29 -7.56 25.50
C LEU A 82 -2.48 -6.20 26.18
N GLU A 83 -1.52 -5.79 27.03
CA GLU A 83 -1.55 -4.49 27.69
C GLU A 83 -1.43 -3.33 26.70
N ASN A 84 -0.57 -3.46 25.69
CA ASN A 84 -0.48 -2.49 24.60
C ASN A 84 -1.77 -2.43 23.77
N GLY A 85 -2.47 -3.57 23.61
CA GLY A 85 -3.78 -3.63 22.94
C GLY A 85 -4.89 -2.94 23.72
N ALA A 86 -4.96 -3.17 25.04
CA ALA A 86 -5.92 -2.49 25.92
C ALA A 86 -5.68 -0.98 25.93
N TRP A 87 -4.43 -0.57 26.12
CA TRP A 87 -4.03 0.84 26.05
C TRP A 87 -4.38 1.47 24.69
N TRP A 88 -4.11 0.76 23.59
CA TRP A 88 -4.42 1.25 22.25
C TRP A 88 -5.93 1.51 22.09
N ALA A 89 -6.76 0.61 22.60
CA ALA A 89 -8.20 0.79 22.53
C ALA A 89 -8.70 1.99 23.35
N GLU A 90 -8.10 2.25 24.51
CA GLU A 90 -8.41 3.41 25.36
C GLU A 90 -8.06 4.74 24.66
N VAL A 91 -6.88 4.81 24.04
CA VAL A 91 -6.39 6.06 23.42
C VAL A 91 -7.00 6.31 22.03
N SER A 92 -7.13 5.27 21.21
CA SER A 92 -7.61 5.39 19.83
C SER A 92 -9.14 5.24 19.69
N GLY A 93 -9.81 4.69 20.72
CA GLY A 93 -11.21 4.28 20.65
C GLY A 93 -11.45 3.05 19.76
N GLN A 94 -10.39 2.44 19.20
CA GLN A 94 -10.48 1.31 18.28
C GLN A 94 -9.92 0.04 18.91
N GLN A 95 -10.77 -0.97 19.03
CA GLN A 95 -10.35 -2.32 19.39
C GLN A 95 -9.65 -2.97 18.18
N VAL A 96 -8.46 -3.53 18.42
CA VAL A 96 -7.69 -4.27 17.41
C VAL A 96 -7.28 -5.62 17.97
N SER A 97 -7.08 -6.61 17.10
CA SER A 97 -6.61 -7.92 17.54
C SER A 97 -5.19 -7.88 18.07
N GLU A 98 -4.84 -8.81 18.96
CA GLU A 98 -3.48 -8.99 19.48
C GLU A 98 -2.45 -9.11 18.34
N ALA A 99 -2.79 -9.88 17.30
CA ALA A 99 -1.95 -10.03 16.11
C ALA A 99 -1.70 -8.70 15.36
N THR A 100 -2.62 -7.73 15.46
CA THR A 100 -2.47 -6.40 14.85
C THR A 100 -1.50 -5.55 15.66
N ILE A 101 -1.62 -5.57 16.99
CA ILE A 101 -0.69 -4.90 17.91
C ILE A 101 0.71 -5.49 17.76
N TRP A 102 0.83 -6.81 17.76
CA TRP A 102 2.10 -7.52 17.53
C TRP A 102 2.78 -7.07 16.24
N ARG A 103 2.04 -7.05 15.12
CA ARG A 103 2.55 -6.58 13.83
C ARG A 103 2.98 -5.12 13.85
N ALA A 104 2.35 -4.28 14.66
CA ALA A 104 2.75 -2.88 14.83
C ALA A 104 4.03 -2.77 15.67
N MET A 105 4.09 -3.42 16.83
CA MET A 105 5.27 -3.45 17.69
C MET A 105 6.51 -4.00 16.96
N HIS A 106 6.36 -5.09 16.21
CA HIS A 106 7.47 -5.68 15.44
C HIS A 106 7.97 -4.73 14.32
N ARG A 107 7.06 -3.98 13.69
CA ARG A 107 7.44 -2.97 12.68
C ARG A 107 8.20 -1.79 13.31
N LEU A 108 7.91 -1.48 14.57
CA LEU A 108 8.61 -0.48 15.38
C LEU A 108 9.93 -0.99 15.98
N GLY A 109 10.37 -2.20 15.61
CA GLY A 109 11.65 -2.75 16.06
C GLY A 109 11.60 -3.48 17.40
N TRP A 110 10.42 -3.78 17.94
CA TRP A 110 10.31 -4.61 19.12
C TRP A 110 10.85 -6.02 18.84
N THR A 111 11.81 -6.44 19.66
CA THR A 111 12.41 -7.77 19.60
C THR A 111 12.26 -8.42 20.96
N HIS A 112 11.49 -9.51 21.03
CA HIS A 112 11.39 -10.28 22.27
C HIS A 112 12.75 -10.92 22.58
N LYS A 113 13.47 -10.41 23.58
CA LYS A 113 14.67 -11.09 24.06
C LYS A 113 14.23 -12.34 24.83
N LYS A 114 14.37 -13.51 24.21
CA LYS A 114 14.16 -14.80 24.87
C LYS A 114 15.30 -15.04 25.86
N THR A 115 15.11 -14.68 27.12
CA THR A 115 15.98 -15.18 28.19
C THR A 115 15.71 -16.68 28.33
N ARG A 116 16.78 -17.49 28.28
CA ARG A 116 16.67 -18.92 28.54
C ARG A 116 16.21 -19.06 29.99
N GLY A 117 14.96 -19.43 30.21
CA GLY A 117 14.43 -19.69 31.55
C GLY A 117 15.33 -20.70 32.23
N SER A 118 15.81 -20.36 33.42
CA SER A 118 16.43 -21.31 34.34
C SER A 118 15.48 -22.48 34.55
N LYS A 119 16.06 -23.67 34.57
CA LYS A 119 15.40 -24.93 34.92
C LYS A 119 15.02 -24.95 36.39
#